data_AF-A0A3R7V716-F1
#
_entry.id   AF-A0A3R7V716-F1
#
_cell.length_a   1.000
_cell.length_b   1.000
_cell.length_c   1.000
_cell.angle_alpha   90.00
_cell.angle_beta   90.00
_cell.angle_gamma   90.00
#
_symmetry.space_group_name_H-M   'P 1'
#
loop_
_entity.id
_entity.type
_entity.pdbx_description
1 polymer ?
#
loop_
_entity_poly.entity_id
_entity_poly.type
_entity_poly.pdbx_seq_one_letter_code
_entity_poly.pdbx_strand_id
1 'polypeptide(L)'
;MDLADTEKHQYAGFYPCRLPVWWGRIGEIGPHCVAEGVTGKKIVLRIEKRFTRFERILAKVLRAPREVRRPLDEMNSMLWELCDGSRSFQTICELMDDVFKENVAPAVDRTASGIDALKKRNLMTVLQEPFNHKWNIGPGQTPQNQTLQTGQMTIIYDTEPRSESERNVIQADQEELQQDVQSE
;
A
#
# COMPACT_ATOMS: atom_id res chain seq x y z
N MET A 1 -9.93 9.95 21.99
CA MET A 1 -9.19 10.79 22.96
C MET A 1 -8.56 11.86 22.10
N ASP A 2 -8.85 13.14 22.33
CA ASP A 2 -8.46 14.19 21.39
C ASP A 2 -6.93 14.33 21.41
N LEU A 3 -6.26 13.83 20.37
CA LEU A 3 -4.82 13.92 20.23
C LEU A 3 -4.47 15.40 20.00
N ALA A 4 -3.73 16.00 20.93
CA ALA A 4 -3.24 17.35 20.75
C ALA A 4 -2.50 17.48 19.40
N ASP A 5 -2.77 18.56 18.66
CA ASP A 5 -2.14 18.96 17.40
C ASP A 5 -2.57 18.26 16.11
N THR A 6 -3.49 17.29 16.13
CA THR A 6 -4.05 16.69 14.89
C THR A 6 -4.70 17.71 13.97
N GLU A 7 -5.49 18.63 14.53
CA GLU A 7 -6.23 19.67 13.79
C GLU A 7 -5.34 20.79 13.22
N LYS A 8 -4.13 20.97 13.75
CA LYS A 8 -3.17 21.99 13.27
C LYS A 8 -2.18 21.43 12.26
N HIS A 9 -2.14 20.11 12.09
CA HIS A 9 -1.19 19.46 11.22
C HIS A 9 -1.51 19.70 9.74
N GLN A 10 -0.49 19.68 8.86
CA GLN A 10 -0.65 19.89 7.41
C GLN A 10 -1.55 18.86 6.71
N TYR A 11 -1.85 17.74 7.37
CA TYR A 11 -2.72 16.68 6.87
C TYR A 11 -4.10 16.65 7.54
N ALA A 12 -4.40 17.63 8.40
CA ALA A 12 -5.72 17.76 9.01
C ALA A 12 -6.81 17.85 7.93
N GLY A 13 -7.81 16.97 8.02
CA GLY A 13 -8.92 16.92 7.07
C GLY A 13 -8.58 16.26 5.72
N PHE A 14 -7.36 15.78 5.52
CA PHE A 14 -6.98 15.00 4.34
C PHE A 14 -7.19 13.49 4.56
N TYR A 15 -7.28 12.77 3.45
CA TYR A 15 -7.51 11.33 3.38
C TYR A 15 -6.29 10.65 2.73
N PRO A 16 -5.39 10.05 3.53
CA PRO A 16 -4.27 9.29 3.00
C PRO A 16 -4.75 8.08 2.20
N CYS A 17 -4.23 7.94 0.97
CA CYS A 17 -4.65 6.90 0.04
C CYS A 17 -3.43 6.26 -0.66
N ARG A 18 -3.42 4.93 -0.73
CA ARG A 18 -2.40 4.16 -1.46
C ARG A 18 -2.39 4.49 -2.96
N LEU A 19 -1.21 4.47 -3.56
CA LEU A 19 -1.05 4.54 -5.01
C LEU A 19 -0.97 3.13 -5.61
N PRO A 20 -1.23 2.95 -6.91
CA PRO A 20 -1.16 1.65 -7.57
C PRO A 20 0.24 1.02 -7.44
N VAL A 21 0.31 -0.06 -6.68
CA VAL A 21 1.51 -0.89 -6.50
C VAL A 21 1.07 -2.29 -6.14
N TRP A 22 1.84 -3.31 -6.54
CA TRP A 22 1.59 -4.65 -6.06
C TRP A 22 1.95 -4.75 -4.58
N TRP A 23 1.02 -5.28 -3.79
CA TRP A 23 1.25 -5.56 -2.38
C TRP A 23 0.47 -6.80 -1.93
N GLY A 24 0.89 -7.41 -0.83
CA GLY A 24 0.19 -8.53 -0.21
C GLY A 24 0.57 -8.70 1.25
N ARG A 25 -0.27 -9.42 1.99
CA ARG A 25 -0.08 -9.69 3.43
C ARG A 25 0.70 -10.99 3.62
N ILE A 26 1.59 -11.03 4.61
CA ILE A 26 2.37 -12.22 4.98
C ILE A 26 2.49 -12.37 6.49
N GLY A 27 2.80 -13.61 6.91
CA GLY A 27 3.14 -13.91 8.30
C GLY A 27 1.93 -13.92 9.23
N GLU A 28 2.23 -13.87 10.52
CA GLU A 28 1.27 -13.90 11.60
C GLU A 28 0.66 -12.51 11.86
N ILE A 29 -0.46 -12.49 12.58
CA ILE A 29 -1.17 -11.28 12.97
C ILE A 29 -0.38 -10.61 14.10
N GLY A 30 0.09 -9.38 13.88
CA GLY A 30 0.72 -8.53 14.88
C GLY A 30 -0.27 -7.62 15.61
N PRO A 31 0.22 -6.56 16.28
CA PRO A 31 -0.62 -5.53 16.87
C PRO A 31 -1.52 -4.88 15.82
N HIS A 32 -2.83 -4.83 16.07
CA HIS A 32 -3.80 -4.32 15.12
C HIS A 32 -5.02 -3.70 15.81
N CYS A 33 -5.72 -2.84 15.09
CA CYS A 33 -7.03 -2.35 15.49
C CYS A 33 -8.13 -3.18 14.84
N VAL A 34 -9.31 -3.19 15.46
CA VAL A 34 -10.52 -3.81 14.91
C VAL A 34 -11.20 -2.79 14.00
N ALA A 35 -10.62 -2.56 12.82
CA ALA A 35 -11.16 -1.68 11.79
C ALA A 35 -11.31 -2.43 10.46
N GLU A 36 -12.26 -2.00 9.62
CA GLU A 36 -12.45 -2.61 8.29
C GLU A 36 -11.17 -2.54 7.44
N GLY A 37 -10.82 -3.61 6.73
CA GLY A 37 -9.63 -3.65 5.87
C GLY A 37 -8.33 -3.97 6.59
N VAL A 38 -8.33 -3.96 7.92
CA VAL A 38 -7.15 -4.20 8.76
C VAL A 38 -7.05 -5.68 9.13
N THR A 39 -5.85 -6.23 8.98
CA THR A 39 -5.55 -7.62 9.35
C THR A 39 -4.46 -7.73 10.39
N GLY A 40 -3.61 -6.71 10.54
CA GLY A 40 -2.45 -6.76 11.42
C GLY A 40 -1.28 -7.60 10.90
N LYS A 41 -1.39 -8.16 9.70
CA LYS A 41 -0.31 -8.92 9.06
C LYS A 41 0.75 -7.97 8.48
N LYS A 42 1.96 -8.48 8.27
CA LYS A 42 3.02 -7.70 7.61
C LYS A 42 2.70 -7.52 6.14
N ILE A 43 2.90 -6.29 5.64
CA ILE A 43 2.71 -5.97 4.23
C ILE A 43 4.03 -6.13 3.49
N VAL A 44 4.00 -6.76 2.32
CA VAL A 44 5.11 -6.80 1.37
C VAL A 44 4.72 -6.10 0.09
N LEU A 45 5.56 -5.15 -0.32
CA LEU A 45 5.48 -4.48 -1.61
C LEU A 45 6.37 -5.20 -2.63
N ARG A 46 5.88 -5.35 -3.86
CA ARG A 46 6.67 -5.79 -5.01
C ARG A 46 6.77 -4.65 -6.00
N ILE A 47 7.99 -4.25 -6.31
CA ILE A 47 8.27 -3.11 -7.18
C ILE A 47 9.27 -3.54 -8.24
N GLU A 48 9.00 -3.23 -9.51
CA GLU A 48 9.94 -3.48 -10.60
C GLU A 48 11.20 -2.62 -10.46
N LYS A 49 12.38 -3.23 -10.62
CA LYS A 49 13.64 -2.51 -10.68
C LYS A 49 13.83 -1.92 -12.08
N ARG A 50 13.73 -0.60 -12.19
CA ARG A 50 14.06 0.13 -13.42
C ARG A 50 15.58 0.20 -13.61
N PHE A 51 16.13 -0.68 -14.45
CA PHE A 51 17.55 -0.65 -14.81
C PHE A 51 17.84 0.40 -15.87
N THR A 52 18.89 1.19 -15.64
CA THR A 52 19.48 2.04 -16.70
C THR A 52 20.13 1.17 -17.79
N ARG A 53 20.48 1.76 -18.95
CA ARG A 53 21.05 1.00 -20.08
C ARG A 53 22.32 0.23 -19.69
N PHE A 54 23.20 0.84 -18.89
CA PHE A 54 24.43 0.22 -18.41
C PHE A 54 24.15 -0.88 -17.38
N GLU A 55 23.27 -0.62 -16.42
CA GLU A 55 22.88 -1.62 -15.41
C GLU A 55 22.19 -2.83 -16.03
N ARG A 56 21.49 -2.67 -17.15
CA ARG A 56 20.82 -3.78 -17.85
C ARG A 56 21.81 -4.80 -18.41
N ILE A 57 22.97 -4.34 -18.88
CA ILE A 57 24.04 -5.21 -19.36
C ILE A 57 24.62 -5.98 -18.16
N LEU A 58 24.94 -5.27 -17.07
CA LEU A 58 25.46 -5.88 -15.85
C LEU A 58 24.46 -6.85 -15.21
N ALA A 59 23.18 -6.50 -15.20
CA ALA A 59 22.10 -7.33 -14.66
C ALA A 59 21.94 -8.64 -15.43
N LYS A 60 22.14 -8.64 -16.75
CA LYS A 60 22.14 -9.87 -17.57
C LYS A 60 23.34 -10.75 -17.21
N VAL A 61 24.52 -10.17 -17.04
CA VAL A 61 25.75 -10.90 -16.69
C VAL A 61 25.65 -11.50 -15.29
N LEU A 62 25.13 -10.74 -14.31
CA LEU A 62 25.02 -11.15 -12.91
C LEU A 62 23.70 -11.84 -12.55
N ARG A 63 22.80 -12.06 -13.53
CA ARG A 63 21.43 -12.57 -13.31
C ARG A 63 20.71 -11.84 -12.16
N ALA A 64 20.84 -10.52 -12.12
CA ALA A 64 20.28 -9.70 -11.05
C ALA A 64 18.74 -9.76 -11.05
N PRO A 65 18.10 -9.85 -9.88
CA PRO A 65 16.64 -9.91 -9.79
C PRO A 65 16.01 -8.63 -10.35
N ARG A 66 14.95 -8.78 -11.16
CA ARG A 66 14.23 -7.66 -11.79
C ARG A 66 13.17 -7.03 -10.91
N GLU A 67 12.84 -7.67 -9.81
CA GLU A 67 11.87 -7.18 -8.83
C GLU A 67 12.54 -6.97 -7.47
N VAL A 68 12.05 -5.99 -6.74
CA VAL A 68 12.43 -5.71 -5.36
C VAL A 68 11.23 -6.04 -4.48
N ARG A 69 11.44 -6.93 -3.52
CA ARG A 69 10.48 -7.25 -2.46
C ARG A 69 10.85 -6.45 -1.22
N ARG A 70 9.92 -5.65 -0.70
CA ARG A 70 10.12 -4.83 0.50
C ARG A 70 9.04 -5.16 1.53
N PRO A 71 9.36 -5.97 2.56
CA PRO A 71 8.50 -6.05 3.73
C PRO A 71 8.50 -4.71 4.45
N LEU A 72 7.31 -4.22 4.81
CA LEU A 72 7.15 -3.11 5.73
C LEU A 72 7.30 -3.62 7.16
N ASP A 73 7.73 -2.74 8.06
CA ASP A 73 7.66 -3.01 9.49
C ASP A 73 6.20 -3.03 9.96
N GLU A 74 5.96 -3.40 11.22
CA GLU A 74 4.60 -3.60 11.76
C GLU A 74 3.79 -2.29 11.75
N MET A 75 4.41 -1.19 12.15
CA MET A 75 3.77 0.13 12.20
C MET A 75 3.39 0.63 10.79
N ASN A 76 4.31 0.52 9.84
CA ASN A 76 4.08 0.93 8.46
C ASN A 76 3.14 -0.04 7.72
N SER A 77 3.09 -1.31 8.13
CA SER A 77 2.09 -2.28 7.64
C SER A 77 0.69 -1.89 8.08
N MET A 78 0.53 -1.54 9.36
CA MET A 78 -0.73 -1.07 9.91
C MET A 78 -1.16 0.25 9.23
N LEU A 79 -0.23 1.21 9.13
CA LEU A 79 -0.48 2.46 8.40
C LEU A 79 -0.90 2.22 6.94
N TRP A 80 -0.26 1.27 6.26
CA TRP A 80 -0.63 0.90 4.89
C TRP A 80 -2.07 0.40 4.76
N GLU A 81 -2.51 -0.47 5.68
CA GLU A 81 -3.89 -0.99 5.70
C GLU A 81 -4.92 0.10 6.03
N LEU A 82 -4.58 1.07 6.89
CA LEU A 82 -5.49 2.17 7.26
C LEU A 82 -5.65 3.22 6.16
N CYS A 83 -4.61 3.45 5.35
CA CYS A 83 -4.57 4.46 4.30
C CYS A 83 -5.24 3.98 2.99
N ASP A 84 -6.46 3.48 3.08
CA ASP A 84 -7.27 3.11 1.91
C ASP A 84 -8.01 4.30 1.27
N GLY A 85 -7.87 5.50 1.84
CA GLY A 85 -8.50 6.73 1.37
C GLY A 85 -9.94 6.93 1.87
N SER A 86 -10.47 6.03 2.69
CA SER A 86 -11.78 6.21 3.35
C SER A 86 -11.69 6.98 4.67
N ARG A 87 -10.53 6.92 5.34
CA ARG A 87 -10.30 7.52 6.67
C ARG A 87 -9.56 8.83 6.59
N SER A 88 -9.93 9.77 7.46
CA SER A 88 -9.19 11.01 7.64
C SER A 88 -7.86 10.74 8.37
N PHE A 89 -6.91 11.66 8.20
CA PHE A 89 -5.63 11.62 8.91
C PHE A 89 -5.80 11.55 10.43
N GLN A 90 -6.77 12.27 10.99
CA GLN A 90 -7.04 12.27 12.43
C GLN A 90 -7.46 10.90 12.94
N THR A 91 -8.44 10.27 12.27
CA THR A 91 -8.89 8.91 12.60
C THR A 91 -7.73 7.90 12.52
N ILE A 92 -6.83 8.06 11.55
CA ILE A 92 -5.64 7.20 11.45
C ILE A 92 -4.70 7.43 12.63
N CYS A 93 -4.45 8.69 13.04
CA CYS A 93 -3.60 8.98 14.19
C CYS A 93 -4.16 8.37 15.48
N GLU A 94 -5.47 8.47 15.71
CA GLU A 94 -6.14 7.87 16.87
C GLU A 94 -5.99 6.34 16.87
N LEU A 95 -6.25 5.68 15.74
CA LEU A 95 -6.10 4.22 15.63
C LEU A 95 -4.66 3.77 15.82
N MET A 96 -3.69 4.55 15.34
CA MET A 96 -2.26 4.26 15.53
C MET A 96 -1.84 4.42 16.99
N ASP A 97 -2.33 5.46 17.68
CA ASP A 97 -2.08 5.69 19.10
C ASP A 97 -2.70 4.58 19.97
N ASP A 98 -3.93 4.17 19.68
CA ASP A 98 -4.61 3.11 20.43
C ASP A 98 -3.87 1.77 20.36
N VAL A 99 -3.34 1.43 19.19
CA VAL A 99 -2.64 0.15 18.96
C VAL A 99 -1.22 0.16 19.53
N PHE A 100 -0.46 1.24 19.29
CA PHE A 100 0.98 1.26 19.58
C PHE A 100 1.37 2.06 20.83
N LYS A 101 0.47 2.92 21.33
CA LYS A 101 0.60 3.72 22.56
C LYS A 101 1.96 4.41 22.63
N GLU A 102 2.75 4.11 23.67
CA GLU A 102 4.07 4.73 23.89
C GLU A 102 5.05 4.53 22.73
N ASN A 103 4.90 3.48 21.90
CA ASN A 103 5.80 3.22 20.78
C ASN A 103 5.62 4.19 19.60
N VAL A 104 4.48 4.89 19.54
CA VAL A 104 4.16 5.82 18.45
C VAL A 104 4.14 7.29 18.91
N ALA A 105 4.29 7.56 20.21
CA ALA A 105 4.22 8.90 20.76
C ALA A 105 5.37 9.82 20.28
N PRO A 106 5.09 11.04 19.79
CA PRO A 106 3.77 11.60 19.48
C PRO A 106 3.14 10.98 18.23
N ALA A 107 1.92 10.43 18.37
CA ALA A 107 1.27 9.65 17.31
C ALA A 107 1.10 10.43 16.01
N VAL A 108 0.79 11.73 16.12
CA VAL A 108 0.61 12.64 14.99
C VAL A 108 1.89 12.75 14.15
N ASP A 109 3.01 13.07 14.78
CA ASP A 109 4.30 13.26 14.11
C ASP A 109 4.81 11.93 13.51
N ARG A 110 4.63 10.82 14.24
CA ARG A 110 5.10 9.51 13.80
C ARG A 110 4.28 8.97 12.62
N THR A 111 2.96 9.19 12.64
CA THR A 111 2.04 8.85 11.55
C THR A 111 2.32 9.70 10.32
N ALA A 112 2.45 11.03 10.51
CA ALA A 112 2.81 11.95 9.43
C ALA A 112 4.15 11.58 8.78
N SER A 113 5.16 11.25 9.58
CA SER A 113 6.46 10.80 9.07
C SER A 113 6.37 9.49 8.27
N GLY A 114 5.50 8.56 8.67
CA GLY A 114 5.22 7.33 7.92
C GLY A 114 4.57 7.61 6.57
N ILE A 115 3.56 8.48 6.54
CA ILE A 115 2.90 8.94 5.31
C ILE A 115 3.92 9.62 4.40
N ASP A 116 4.75 10.53 4.93
CA ASP A 116 5.79 11.22 4.17
C ASP A 116 6.83 10.27 3.57
N ALA A 117 7.24 9.25 4.32
CA ALA A 117 8.16 8.23 3.84
C ALA A 117 7.57 7.42 2.68
N LEU A 118 6.28 7.07 2.73
CA LEU A 118 5.58 6.36 1.66
C LEU A 118 5.32 7.26 0.45
N LYS A 119 4.96 8.53 0.68
CA LYS A 119 4.75 9.55 -0.34
C LYS A 119 6.04 9.85 -1.11
N LYS A 120 7.18 10.02 -0.42
CA LYS A 120 8.51 10.18 -1.04
C LYS A 120 8.91 9.02 -1.96
N ARG A 121 8.33 7.83 -1.75
CA ARG A 121 8.55 6.63 -2.57
C ARG A 121 7.49 6.42 -3.65
N ASN A 122 6.57 7.38 -3.84
CA ASN A 122 5.43 7.28 -4.76
C ASN A 122 4.52 6.07 -4.48
N LEU A 123 4.35 5.70 -3.20
CA LEU A 123 3.49 4.59 -2.79
C LEU A 123 2.17 5.06 -2.18
N MET A 124 2.07 6.34 -1.83
CA MET A 124 0.91 6.93 -1.16
C MET A 124 0.75 8.39 -1.57
N THR A 125 -0.48 8.87 -1.49
CA THR A 125 -0.86 10.27 -1.65
C THR A 125 -1.82 10.68 -0.52
N VAL A 126 -2.13 11.97 -0.42
CA VAL A 126 -3.11 12.53 0.49
C VAL A 126 -4.15 13.29 -0.32
N LEU A 127 -5.43 12.99 -0.11
CA LEU A 127 -6.56 13.54 -0.85
C LEU A 127 -7.32 14.56 0.01
N GLN A 128 -7.95 15.55 -0.61
CA GLN A 128 -8.81 16.51 0.12
C GLN A 128 -10.21 15.96 0.41
N GLU A 129 -10.61 14.93 -0.33
CA GLU A 129 -11.91 14.25 -0.22
C GLU A 129 -11.67 12.74 -0.13
N PRO A 130 -12.65 11.98 0.41
CA PRO A 130 -12.58 10.53 0.42
C PRO A 130 -12.30 9.95 -0.98
N PHE A 131 -11.56 8.85 -1.01
CA PHE A 131 -11.16 8.22 -2.25
C PHE A 131 -12.36 7.76 -3.06
N ASN A 132 -12.41 8.17 -4.33
CA ASN A 132 -13.50 7.89 -5.27
C ASN A 132 -13.18 6.75 -6.25
N HIS A 133 -12.25 5.87 -5.89
CA HIS A 133 -11.91 4.66 -6.66
C HIS A 133 -11.41 4.94 -8.10
N LYS A 134 -10.79 6.10 -8.34
CA LYS A 134 -10.19 6.47 -9.64
C LYS A 134 -9.02 5.58 -10.08
N TRP A 135 -8.42 4.81 -9.16
CA TRP A 135 -7.38 3.81 -9.46
C TRP A 135 -7.57 2.58 -8.56
N ASN A 136 -6.88 1.49 -8.89
CA ASN A 136 -6.91 0.30 -8.06
C ASN A 136 -5.90 0.37 -6.91
N ILE A 137 -6.35 0.05 -5.69
CA ILE A 137 -5.52 -0.04 -4.47
C ILE A 137 -5.53 -1.45 -3.84
N GLY A 138 -6.24 -2.39 -4.46
CA GLY A 138 -6.43 -3.75 -3.98
C GLY A 138 -5.12 -4.55 -3.97
N PRO A 139 -5.01 -5.55 -3.07
CA PRO A 139 -3.83 -6.39 -2.99
C PRO A 139 -3.70 -7.32 -4.20
N GLY A 140 -2.48 -7.79 -4.46
CA GLY A 140 -2.17 -8.76 -5.51
C GLY A 140 -2.16 -8.21 -6.93
N GLN A 141 -2.49 -6.93 -7.12
CA GLN A 141 -2.61 -6.33 -8.44
C GLN A 141 -1.31 -5.71 -8.93
N THR A 142 -0.92 -6.02 -10.17
CA THR A 142 0.26 -5.42 -10.79
C THR A 142 -0.16 -4.20 -11.60
N PRO A 143 0.36 -3.00 -11.33
CA PRO A 143 0.05 -1.82 -12.14
C PRO A 143 0.47 -2.01 -13.60
N GLN A 144 -0.30 -1.47 -14.55
CA GLN A 144 -0.08 -1.62 -16.01
C GLN A 144 1.34 -1.24 -16.48
N ASN A 145 2.01 -0.33 -15.77
CA ASN A 145 3.35 0.14 -16.09
C ASN A 145 4.49 -0.65 -15.41
N GLN A 146 4.18 -1.79 -14.80
CA GLN A 146 5.14 -2.66 -14.12
C GLN A 146 5.01 -4.10 -14.60
N THR A 147 6.15 -4.76 -14.77
CA THR A 147 6.21 -6.20 -15.07
C THR A 147 6.85 -6.94 -13.92
N LEU A 148 6.04 -7.70 -13.17
CA LEU A 148 6.49 -8.53 -12.05
C LEU A 148 6.63 -10.00 -12.47
N GLN A 149 7.53 -10.74 -11.82
CA GLN A 149 7.75 -12.14 -12.19
C GLN A 149 6.65 -13.04 -11.60
N THR A 150 6.00 -13.86 -12.43
CA THR A 150 4.94 -14.82 -11.99
C THR A 150 5.52 -16.19 -11.57
N GLY A 151 6.85 -16.33 -11.51
CA GLY A 151 7.51 -17.61 -11.16
C GLY A 151 7.17 -18.11 -9.75
N GLN A 152 7.45 -19.39 -9.49
CA GLN A 152 7.18 -20.06 -8.20
C GLN A 152 7.59 -19.19 -7.01
N MET A 153 6.60 -18.67 -6.31
CA MET A 153 6.80 -17.89 -5.10
C MET A 153 7.08 -18.84 -3.93
N THR A 154 8.24 -18.66 -3.28
CA THR A 154 8.56 -19.36 -2.02
C THR A 154 7.66 -18.91 -0.86
N ILE A 155 7.02 -17.75 -0.98
CA ILE A 155 6.20 -17.12 0.06
C ILE A 155 4.76 -17.03 -0.45
N ILE A 156 3.82 -17.52 0.35
CA ILE A 156 2.39 -17.39 0.08
C ILE A 156 1.94 -16.00 0.54
N TYR A 157 1.33 -15.24 -0.36
CA TYR A 157 0.81 -13.91 -0.09
C TYR A 157 -0.70 -13.98 0.07
N ASP A 158 -1.23 -13.41 1.14
CA ASP A 158 -2.65 -13.16 1.31
C ASP A 158 -3.01 -11.88 0.54
N THR A 159 -3.67 -12.08 -0.60
CA THR A 159 -4.11 -11.02 -1.52
C THR A 159 -5.63 -10.88 -1.56
N GLU A 160 -6.31 -11.28 -0.49
CA GLU A 160 -7.76 -11.12 -0.40
C GLU A 160 -8.11 -9.65 -0.08
N PRO A 161 -9.05 -9.02 -0.83
CA PRO A 161 -9.55 -7.69 -0.49
C PRO A 161 -10.34 -7.70 0.83
N ARG A 162 -10.03 -6.78 1.75
CA ARG A 162 -10.64 -6.74 3.10
C ARG A 162 -11.46 -5.49 3.38
N SER A 163 -11.39 -4.45 2.56
CA SER A 163 -12.30 -3.28 2.62
C SER A 163 -13.06 -3.08 1.32
N GLU A 164 -14.16 -2.32 1.37
CA GLU A 164 -14.89 -1.90 0.17
C GLU A 164 -13.97 -1.22 -0.85
N SER A 165 -13.05 -0.38 -0.37
CA SER A 165 -12.08 0.32 -1.22
C SER A 165 -11.09 -0.62 -1.92
N GLU A 166 -10.81 -1.80 -1.36
CA GLU A 166 -9.96 -2.82 -1.98
C GLU A 166 -10.72 -3.71 -2.97
N ARG A 167 -12.04 -3.82 -2.84
CA ARG A 167 -12.88 -4.65 -3.72
C ARG A 167 -13.17 -4.01 -5.08
N ASN A 168 -13.04 -2.69 -5.18
CA ASN A 168 -13.27 -1.96 -6.42
C ASN A 168 -12.15 -2.22 -7.43
N VAL A 169 -12.36 -3.24 -8.27
CA VAL A 169 -11.56 -3.49 -9.46
C VAL A 169 -12.06 -2.57 -10.57
N ILE A 170 -11.19 -1.69 -11.06
CA ILE A 170 -11.51 -0.91 -12.26
C ILE A 170 -11.70 -1.90 -13.41
N GLN A 171 -12.91 -1.92 -13.95
CA GLN A 171 -13.41 -2.89 -14.93
C GLN A 171 -12.72 -2.83 -16.30
N ALA A 172 -11.70 -1.97 -16.47
CA ALA A 172 -10.91 -1.88 -17.70
C ALA A 172 -10.20 -3.20 -18.05
N ASP A 173 -9.91 -4.05 -17.07
CA ASP A 173 -9.16 -5.29 -17.26
C ASP A 173 -10.00 -6.48 -17.79
N GLN A 174 -11.33 -6.38 -17.90
CA GLN A 174 -12.15 -7.48 -18.48
C GLN A 174 -12.47 -7.28 -19.96
N GLU A 175 -12.53 -6.04 -20.45
CA GLU A 175 -12.88 -5.78 -21.86
C GLU A 175 -11.70 -5.97 -22.82
N GLU A 176 -10.45 -5.62 -22.43
CA GLU A 176 -9.27 -5.88 -23.26
C GLU A 176 -8.97 -7.39 -23.42
N LEU A 177 -9.19 -8.19 -22.37
CA LEU A 177 -9.01 -9.65 -22.41
C LEU A 177 -10.10 -10.38 -23.23
N GLN A 178 -11.29 -9.79 -23.39
CA GLN A 178 -12.35 -10.35 -24.25
C GLN A 178 -12.23 -9.94 -25.72
N GLN A 179 -11.62 -8.80 -26.02
CA GLN A 179 -11.42 -8.35 -27.41
C GLN A 179 -10.27 -9.08 -28.12
N ASP A 180 -9.22 -9.50 -27.40
CA ASP A 180 -8.13 -10.29 -28.00
C ASP A 180 -8.53 -11.75 -28.28
N VAL A 181 -9.51 -12.31 -27.55
CA VAL A 181 -9.97 -13.70 -27.75
C VAL A 181 -11.03 -13.82 -28.86
N GLN A 182 -11.69 -12.72 -29.25
CA GLN A 182 -12.64 -12.69 -30.36
C GLN A 182 -12.02 -12.27 -31.71
N SER A 183 -10.72 -11.99 -31.72
CA SER A 183 -9.98 -11.50 -32.90
C SER A 183 -9.03 -12.54 -33.50
N GLU A 184 -9.03 -13.79 -33.02
CA GLU A 184 -8.31 -14.94 -33.62
C GLU A 184 -9.25 -15.91 -34.35
#